data_AF-A0A4R2NIE3-F1
#
_entry.id   AF-A0A4R2NIE3-F1
#
_cell.length_a   1.000
_cell.length_b   1.000
_cell.length_c   1.000
_cell.angle_alpha   90.00
_cell.angle_beta   90.00
_cell.angle_gamma   90.00
#
_symmetry.space_group_name_H-M   'P 1'
#
loop_
_entity.id
_entity.type
_entity.pdbx_description
1 polymer ?
#
loop_
_entity_poly.entity_id
_entity_poly.type
_entity_poly.pdbx_seq_one_letter_code
_entity_poly.pdbx_strand_id
1 'polypeptide(L)'
;MTGYLMRNIFNKKLTSELTEIKLTESGFSINKPFGAKPKLFDWKEINSVQFSENRNEVIFEKADKKIGLKNNNIGWYEFIQNVPTRFKEFDFNYVSEFMNSLKPCGVCGIVAVKENVCIVCETITWNNEVAENEIEFIKSKQSELYSELIKDGIEIKKVAEPEHGFKADKNWKLYI
;
A
#
# COMPACT_ATOMS: atom_id res chain seq x y z
N MET A 1 8.92 29.67 19.26
CA MET A 1 7.69 29.35 18.46
C MET A 1 7.94 28.36 17.32
N THR A 2 9.19 28.07 16.93
CA THR A 2 9.58 27.12 15.87
C THR A 2 9.47 25.63 16.25
N GLY A 3 9.64 25.27 17.53
CA GLY A 3 9.57 23.87 17.99
C GLY A 3 8.17 23.23 17.99
N TYR A 4 7.11 24.03 18.06
CA TYR A 4 5.72 23.53 18.06
C TYR A 4 5.22 23.20 16.65
N LEU A 5 5.65 23.99 15.65
CA LEU A 5 5.33 23.77 14.24
C LEU A 5 6.02 22.51 13.69
N MET A 6 7.31 22.28 14.00
CA MET A 6 8.01 21.07 13.56
C MET A 6 7.43 19.80 14.19
N ARG A 7 7.13 19.78 15.50
CA ARG A 7 6.48 18.63 16.16
C ARG A 7 5.11 18.31 15.54
N ASN A 8 4.32 19.32 15.21
CA ASN A 8 3.03 19.11 14.55
C ASN A 8 3.15 18.58 13.12
N ILE A 9 4.17 18.98 12.37
CA ILE A 9 4.41 18.50 11.00
C ILE A 9 4.93 17.06 11.02
N PHE A 10 5.90 16.74 11.86
CA PHE A 10 6.42 15.38 12.04
C PHE A 10 5.33 14.43 12.54
N ASN A 11 4.57 14.82 13.57
CA ASN A 11 3.46 13.99 14.06
C ASN A 11 2.36 13.81 13.01
N LYS A 12 2.01 14.84 12.22
CA LYS A 12 1.04 14.70 11.12
C LYS A 12 1.53 13.77 10.01
N LYS A 13 2.82 13.79 9.69
CA LYS A 13 3.42 12.90 8.67
C LYS A 13 3.44 11.45 9.14
N LEU A 14 3.98 11.19 10.33
CA LEU A 14 3.97 9.86 10.97
C LEU A 14 2.56 9.32 11.20
N THR A 15 1.62 10.16 11.64
CA THR A 15 0.23 9.72 11.86
C THR A 15 -0.50 9.37 10.57
N SER A 16 -0.16 10.03 9.46
CA SER A 16 -0.68 9.70 8.13
C SER A 16 -0.13 8.37 7.64
N GLU A 17 1.18 8.17 7.71
CA GLU A 17 1.84 6.93 7.24
C GLU A 17 1.36 5.68 8.01
N LEU A 18 1.07 5.83 9.31
CA LEU A 18 0.57 4.75 10.15
C LEU A 18 -0.96 4.65 10.20
N THR A 19 -1.69 5.46 9.42
CA THR A 19 -3.15 5.31 9.31
C THR A 19 -3.44 4.08 8.45
N GLU A 20 -4.24 3.17 9.01
CA GLU A 20 -4.63 1.92 8.39
C GLU A 20 -6.08 1.96 7.95
N ILE A 21 -6.33 1.50 6.73
CA ILE A 21 -7.64 1.36 6.12
C ILE A 21 -7.93 -0.14 6.04
N LYS A 22 -9.05 -0.58 6.60
CA LYS A 22 -9.53 -1.97 6.46
C LYS A 22 -10.89 -2.00 5.84
N LEU A 23 -11.08 -2.85 4.84
CA LEU A 23 -12.40 -3.13 4.30
C LEU A 23 -13.26 -3.88 5.34
N THR A 24 -14.56 -3.62 5.29
CA THR A 24 -15.58 -4.35 6.05
C THR A 24 -16.66 -4.84 5.08
N GLU A 25 -17.57 -5.69 5.55
CA GLU A 25 -18.64 -6.24 4.69
C GLU A 25 -19.51 -5.16 4.01
N SER A 26 -19.75 -4.03 4.68
CA SER A 26 -20.60 -2.95 4.17
C SER A 26 -19.84 -1.65 3.86
N GLY A 27 -18.52 -1.62 4.00
CA GLY A 27 -17.80 -0.37 4.09
C GLY A 27 -16.31 -0.51 4.30
N PHE A 28 -15.77 0.39 5.12
CA PHE A 28 -14.38 0.38 5.53
C PHE A 28 -14.20 1.06 6.90
N SER A 29 -13.06 0.84 7.51
CA SER A 29 -12.65 1.45 8.76
C SER A 29 -11.35 2.24 8.56
N ILE A 30 -11.24 3.38 9.23
CA ILE A 30 -10.00 4.15 9.34
C ILE A 30 -9.50 4.02 10.77
N ASN A 31 -8.37 3.36 10.92
CA ASN A 31 -7.66 3.17 12.18
C ASN A 31 -6.47 4.14 12.23
N LYS A 32 -6.58 5.16 13.08
CA LYS A 32 -5.47 6.10 13.29
C LYS A 32 -4.51 5.52 14.33
N PRO A 33 -3.20 5.78 14.22
CA PRO A 33 -2.24 5.28 15.19
C PRO A 33 -2.51 5.84 16.60
N PHE A 34 -1.92 5.19 17.61
CA PHE A 34 -1.92 5.61 19.01
C PHE A 34 -3.28 5.46 19.75
N GLY A 35 -4.01 4.38 19.47
CA GLY A 35 -5.15 3.96 20.30
C GLY A 35 -6.44 4.74 20.07
N ALA A 36 -6.54 5.52 19.00
CA ALA A 36 -7.82 6.08 18.58
C ALA A 36 -8.76 4.95 18.19
N LYS A 37 -10.02 5.00 18.65
CA LYS A 37 -11.02 4.02 18.22
C LYS A 37 -11.17 4.06 16.69
N PRO A 38 -11.18 2.89 15.99
CA PRO A 38 -11.44 2.83 14.57
C PRO A 38 -12.74 3.55 14.21
N LYS A 39 -12.70 4.37 13.15
CA LYS A 39 -13.90 5.02 12.62
C LYS A 39 -14.45 4.20 11.48
N LEU A 40 -15.69 3.74 11.62
CA LEU A 40 -16.40 2.97 10.61
C LEU A 40 -17.13 3.90 9.64
N PHE A 41 -17.10 3.52 8.37
CA PHE A 41 -17.80 4.20 7.27
C PHE A 41 -18.55 3.15 6.47
N ASP A 42 -19.87 3.21 6.47
CA ASP A 42 -20.70 2.38 5.59
C ASP A 42 -20.75 3.02 4.21
N TRP A 43 -20.55 2.22 3.16
CA TRP A 43 -20.60 2.71 1.79
C TRP A 43 -21.89 3.47 1.52
N LYS A 44 -23.05 3.00 2.01
CA LYS A 44 -24.38 3.59 1.80
C LYS A 44 -24.46 5.05 2.27
N GLU A 45 -23.68 5.43 3.28
CA GLU A 45 -23.65 6.78 3.84
C GLU A 45 -22.68 7.73 3.11
N ILE A 46 -21.88 7.20 2.17
CA ILE A 46 -20.95 7.99 1.37
C ILE A 46 -21.68 8.54 0.14
N ASN A 47 -21.56 9.85 -0.06
CA ASN A 47 -22.17 10.60 -1.16
C ASN A 47 -21.33 10.53 -2.44
N SER A 48 -20.02 10.71 -2.31
CA SER A 48 -19.07 10.71 -3.42
C SER A 48 -17.72 10.12 -3.01
N VAL A 49 -16.98 9.63 -4.01
CA VAL A 49 -15.61 9.14 -3.89
C VAL A 49 -14.89 9.55 -5.17
N GLN A 50 -13.75 10.23 -5.06
CA GLN A 50 -12.96 10.68 -6.20
C GLN A 50 -11.48 10.77 -5.83
N PHE A 51 -10.61 10.73 -6.84
CA PHE A 51 -9.20 11.04 -6.64
C PHE A 51 -8.98 12.54 -6.46
N SER A 52 -7.94 12.92 -5.72
CA SER A 52 -7.36 14.27 -5.81
C SER A 52 -6.79 14.51 -7.22
N GLU A 53 -6.57 15.78 -7.58
CA GLU A 53 -6.02 16.16 -8.90
C GLU A 53 -4.70 15.44 -9.23
N ASN A 54 -3.84 15.25 -8.23
CA ASN A 54 -2.56 14.54 -8.36
C ASN A 54 -2.64 13.03 -8.12
N ARG A 55 -3.85 12.48 -7.89
CA ARG A 55 -4.14 11.06 -7.63
C ARG A 55 -3.42 10.42 -6.44
N ASN A 56 -2.79 11.23 -5.59
CA ASN A 56 -2.12 10.76 -4.37
C ASN A 56 -3.08 10.57 -3.19
N GLU A 57 -4.32 11.04 -3.32
CA GLU A 57 -5.35 10.90 -2.30
C GLU A 57 -6.66 10.44 -2.94
N VAL A 58 -7.45 9.67 -2.19
CA VAL A 58 -8.87 9.47 -2.46
C VAL A 58 -9.67 10.26 -1.46
N ILE A 59 -10.55 11.11 -1.97
CA ILE A 59 -11.42 11.98 -1.18
C ILE A 59 -12.82 11.37 -1.24
N PHE A 60 -13.39 11.10 -0.08
CA PHE A 60 -14.79 10.69 0.03
C PHE A 60 -15.59 11.71 0.85
N GLU A 61 -16.87 11.83 0.54
CA GLU A 61 -17.77 12.80 1.17
C GLU A 61 -18.90 12.10 1.93
N LYS A 62 -19.16 12.54 3.17
CA LYS A 62 -20.25 12.07 4.02
C LYS A 62 -20.86 13.25 4.76
N ALA A 63 -22.15 13.53 4.54
CA ALA A 63 -22.89 14.60 5.23
C ALA A 63 -22.09 15.91 5.32
N ASP A 64 -21.66 16.41 4.15
CA ASP A 64 -20.87 17.64 3.93
C ASP A 64 -19.44 17.64 4.52
N LYS A 65 -18.94 16.49 4.98
CA LYS A 65 -17.55 16.32 5.40
C LYS A 65 -16.76 15.56 4.35
N LYS A 66 -15.67 16.18 3.87
CA LYS A 66 -14.69 15.55 3.00
C LYS A 66 -13.56 14.96 3.82
N ILE A 67 -13.23 13.71 3.54
CA ILE A 67 -12.14 12.97 4.19
C ILE A 67 -11.22 12.46 3.08
N GLY A 68 -9.94 12.83 3.16
CA GLY A 68 -8.89 12.36 2.25
C GLY A 68 -8.11 11.20 2.85
N LEU A 69 -7.90 10.15 2.04
CA LEU A 69 -7.07 9.00 2.32
C LEU A 69 -5.88 9.00 1.37
N LYS A 70 -4.67 9.03 1.91
CA LYS A 70 -3.43 9.14 1.13
C LYS A 70 -2.95 7.77 0.67
N ASN A 71 -2.26 7.74 -0.47
CA ASN A 71 -1.67 6.51 -1.02
C ASN A 71 -0.58 5.86 -0.17
N ASN A 72 -0.07 6.57 0.85
CA ASN A 72 0.83 6.02 1.86
C ASN A 72 0.11 5.49 3.11
N ASN A 73 -1.24 5.52 3.16
CA ASN A 73 -2.00 4.84 4.20
C ASN A 73 -1.95 3.33 3.96
N ILE A 74 -1.80 2.56 5.04
CA ILE A 74 -1.82 1.09 4.98
C ILE A 74 -3.19 0.64 4.47
N GLY A 75 -3.23 -0.25 3.48
CA GLY A 75 -4.50 -0.74 2.89
C GLY A 75 -5.11 0.19 1.84
N TRP A 76 -4.45 1.29 1.46
CA TRP A 76 -4.97 2.20 0.44
C TRP A 76 -5.20 1.53 -0.92
N TYR A 77 -4.25 0.70 -1.38
CA TYR A 77 -4.36 0.00 -2.66
C TYR A 77 -5.51 -1.01 -2.67
N GLU A 78 -5.73 -1.71 -1.56
CA GLU A 78 -6.89 -2.58 -1.37
C GLU A 78 -8.20 -1.79 -1.40
N PHE A 79 -8.22 -0.63 -0.73
CA PHE A 79 -9.38 0.25 -0.68
C PHE A 79 -9.80 0.72 -2.07
N ILE A 80 -8.88 1.27 -2.88
CA ILE A 80 -9.22 1.80 -4.20
C ILE A 80 -9.73 0.74 -5.18
N GLN A 81 -9.33 -0.51 -5.01
CA GLN A 81 -9.79 -1.63 -5.82
C GLN A 81 -11.20 -2.11 -5.44
N ASN A 82 -11.66 -1.76 -4.23
CA ASN A 82 -12.95 -2.19 -3.68
C ASN A 82 -13.97 -1.05 -3.55
N VAL A 83 -13.69 0.12 -4.13
CA VAL A 83 -14.67 1.22 -4.21
C VAL A 83 -15.88 0.73 -5.04
N PRO A 84 -17.12 0.85 -4.53
CA PRO A 84 -18.31 0.46 -5.27
C PRO A 84 -18.52 1.22 -6.59
N THR A 85 -18.89 0.49 -7.65
CA THR A 85 -19.12 1.04 -9.02
C THR A 85 -20.21 2.11 -9.13
N ARG A 86 -21.05 2.26 -8.09
CA ARG A 86 -22.07 3.33 -8.04
C ARG A 86 -21.48 4.74 -7.95
N PHE A 87 -20.21 4.89 -7.54
CA PHE A 87 -19.53 6.18 -7.43
C PHE A 87 -18.98 6.61 -8.79
N LYS A 88 -19.80 7.31 -9.59
CA LYS A 88 -19.48 7.68 -10.98
C LYS A 88 -18.28 8.61 -11.15
N GLU A 89 -17.94 9.37 -10.11
CA GLU A 89 -16.80 10.31 -10.11
C GLU A 89 -15.46 9.61 -9.85
N PHE A 90 -15.50 8.35 -9.43
CA PHE A 90 -14.30 7.57 -9.18
C PHE A 90 -13.73 7.01 -10.49
N ASP A 91 -12.44 7.24 -10.72
CA ASP A 91 -11.75 6.82 -11.93
C ASP A 91 -11.32 5.35 -11.86
N PHE A 92 -12.26 4.45 -12.16
CA PHE A 92 -12.01 3.00 -12.20
C PHE A 92 -11.01 2.58 -13.27
N ASN A 93 -10.94 3.33 -14.38
CA ASN A 93 -10.02 3.03 -15.47
C ASN A 93 -8.58 3.24 -15.01
N TYR A 94 -8.32 4.35 -14.32
CA TYR A 94 -7.01 4.58 -13.71
C TYR A 94 -6.60 3.47 -12.74
N VAL A 95 -7.51 3.01 -11.87
CA VAL A 95 -7.19 1.92 -10.92
C VAL A 95 -6.83 0.64 -11.70
N SER A 96 -7.63 0.29 -12.71
CA SER A 96 -7.37 -0.88 -13.54
C SER A 96 -6.04 -0.78 -14.28
N GLU A 97 -5.78 0.33 -14.97
CA GLU A 97 -4.53 0.59 -15.68
C GLU A 97 -3.32 0.57 -14.75
N PHE A 98 -3.43 1.24 -13.59
CA PHE A 98 -2.40 1.25 -12.57
C PHE A 98 -2.07 -0.17 -12.10
N MET A 99 -3.07 -0.93 -11.64
CA MET A 99 -2.86 -2.28 -11.12
C MET A 99 -2.34 -3.25 -12.19
N ASN A 100 -2.76 -3.08 -13.45
CA ASN A 100 -2.28 -3.88 -14.58
C ASN A 100 -0.86 -3.49 -15.04
N SER A 101 -0.41 -2.28 -14.73
CA SER A 101 0.96 -1.82 -15.06
C SER A 101 2.03 -2.35 -14.11
N LEU A 102 1.62 -2.88 -12.94
CA LEU A 102 2.55 -3.34 -11.90
C LEU A 102 3.27 -4.62 -12.34
N LYS A 103 4.56 -4.68 -11.99
CA LYS A 103 5.42 -5.83 -12.28
C LYS A 103 5.69 -6.66 -11.01
N PRO A 104 6.03 -7.96 -11.15
CA PRO A 104 6.43 -8.80 -10.03
C PRO A 104 7.74 -8.30 -9.40
N CYS A 105 7.81 -8.34 -8.07
CA CYS A 105 9.04 -8.10 -7.33
C CYS A 105 9.79 -9.42 -7.10
N GLY A 106 11.03 -9.53 -7.62
CA GLY A 106 11.88 -10.69 -7.37
C GLY A 106 12.28 -10.86 -5.89
N VAL A 107 12.21 -9.80 -5.08
CA VAL A 107 12.61 -9.81 -3.67
C VAL A 107 11.48 -10.34 -2.79
N CYS A 108 10.33 -9.67 -2.73
CA CYS A 108 9.24 -10.05 -1.84
C CYS A 108 8.15 -10.93 -2.50
N GLY A 109 8.18 -11.11 -3.83
CA GLY A 109 7.20 -11.95 -4.53
C GLY A 109 5.82 -11.32 -4.71
N ILE A 110 5.66 -10.03 -4.44
CA ILE A 110 4.41 -9.29 -4.69
C ILE A 110 4.48 -8.56 -6.04
N VAL A 111 3.37 -8.57 -6.80
CA VAL A 111 3.16 -7.77 -8.01
C VAL A 111 2.83 -6.32 -7.62
N ALA A 112 3.88 -5.56 -7.34
CA ALA A 112 3.79 -4.18 -6.85
C ALA A 112 4.95 -3.29 -7.31
N VAL A 113 5.70 -3.69 -8.34
CA VAL A 113 6.80 -2.88 -8.87
C VAL A 113 6.25 -1.80 -9.79
N LYS A 114 6.61 -0.55 -9.50
CA LYS A 114 6.37 0.63 -10.33
C LYS A 114 7.65 1.43 -10.44
N GLU A 115 7.99 1.91 -11.63
CA GLU A 115 9.17 2.78 -11.84
C GLU A 115 10.47 2.20 -11.23
N ASN A 116 10.68 0.88 -11.36
CA ASN A 116 11.80 0.13 -10.81
C ASN A 116 11.89 0.05 -9.27
N VAL A 117 10.81 0.35 -8.53
CA VAL A 117 10.75 0.20 -7.07
C VAL A 117 9.51 -0.60 -6.69
N CYS A 118 9.66 -1.56 -5.77
CA CYS A 118 8.52 -2.27 -5.20
C CYS A 118 7.79 -1.39 -4.19
N ILE A 119 6.48 -1.18 -4.37
CA ILE A 119 5.66 -0.39 -3.44
C ILE A 119 5.55 -1.05 -2.06
N VAL A 120 5.68 -2.38 -1.98
CA VAL A 120 5.48 -3.14 -0.73
C VAL A 120 6.75 -3.26 0.10
N CYS A 121 7.86 -3.73 -0.50
CA CYS A 121 9.12 -3.91 0.23
C CYS A 121 10.12 -2.77 -0.01
N GLU A 122 9.71 -1.71 -0.72
CA GLU A 122 10.49 -0.51 -1.03
C GLU A 122 11.84 -0.76 -1.72
N THR A 123 12.06 -2.00 -2.19
CA THR A 123 13.31 -2.42 -2.79
C THR A 123 13.36 -2.03 -4.25
N ILE A 124 14.47 -1.43 -4.67
CA ILE A 124 14.79 -1.17 -6.07
C ILE A 124 14.90 -2.51 -6.79
N THR A 125 14.25 -2.65 -7.94
CA THR A 125 14.36 -3.85 -8.77
C THR A 125 15.70 -3.93 -9.46
N TRP A 126 16.18 -5.15 -9.65
CA TRP A 126 17.39 -5.39 -10.41
C TRP A 126 17.33 -4.78 -11.82
N ASN A 127 18.45 -4.20 -12.23
CA ASN A 127 18.77 -3.86 -13.61
C ASN A 127 20.31 -3.82 -13.74
N ASN A 128 20.80 -3.73 -14.98
CA ASN A 128 22.23 -3.74 -15.27
C ASN A 128 23.03 -2.55 -14.69
N GLU A 129 22.36 -1.46 -14.32
CA GLU A 129 23.01 -0.31 -13.66
C GLU A 129 23.16 -0.53 -12.15
N VAL A 130 22.28 -1.34 -11.55
CA VAL A 130 22.26 -1.62 -10.11
C VAL A 130 23.19 -2.77 -9.75
N ALA A 131 23.21 -3.84 -10.55
CA ALA A 131 24.11 -4.97 -10.35
C ALA A 131 24.29 -5.78 -11.64
N GLU A 132 25.43 -6.45 -11.79
CA GLU A 132 25.70 -7.29 -12.96
C GLU A 132 24.89 -8.60 -12.96
N ASN A 133 24.72 -9.21 -11.78
CA ASN A 133 24.06 -10.51 -11.64
C ASN A 133 22.71 -10.38 -10.92
N GLU A 134 21.63 -10.65 -11.65
CA GLU A 134 20.26 -10.59 -11.13
C GLU A 134 20.03 -11.53 -9.93
N ILE A 135 20.50 -12.77 -10.03
CA ILE A 135 20.24 -13.79 -9.01
C ILE A 135 20.97 -13.45 -7.72
N GLU A 136 22.23 -13.01 -7.81
CA GLU A 136 23.00 -12.61 -6.63
C GLU A 136 22.42 -11.36 -5.96
N PHE A 137 21.97 -10.38 -6.77
CA PHE A 137 21.27 -9.20 -6.25
C PHE A 137 19.99 -9.61 -5.51
N ILE A 138 19.14 -10.43 -6.13
CA ILE A 138 17.89 -10.88 -5.52
C ILE A 138 18.17 -11.66 -4.24
N LYS A 139 19.13 -12.59 -4.23
CA LYS A 139 19.55 -13.32 -3.03
C LYS A 139 19.92 -12.39 -1.89
N SER A 140 20.77 -11.41 -2.17
CA SER A 140 21.20 -10.42 -1.19
C SER A 140 20.01 -9.68 -0.58
N LYS A 141 19.09 -9.19 -1.41
CA LYS A 141 17.91 -8.47 -0.96
C LYS A 141 16.88 -9.33 -0.24
N GLN A 142 16.72 -10.59 -0.64
CA GLN A 142 15.90 -11.54 0.10
C GLN A 142 16.47 -11.81 1.50
N SER A 143 17.79 -12.01 1.61
CA SER A 143 18.46 -12.18 2.91
C SER A 143 18.29 -10.97 3.82
N GLU A 144 18.38 -9.74 3.27
CA GLU A 144 18.12 -8.52 4.03
C GLU A 144 16.66 -8.47 4.52
N LEU A 145 15.70 -8.64 3.60
CA LEU A 145 14.27 -8.54 3.88
C LEU A 145 13.80 -9.56 4.92
N TYR A 146 14.28 -10.80 4.83
CA TYR A 146 13.83 -11.90 5.69
C TYR A 146 14.80 -12.23 6.82
N SER A 147 15.78 -11.35 7.10
CA SER A 147 16.85 -11.60 8.07
C SER A 147 16.35 -12.02 9.46
N GLU A 148 15.30 -11.38 9.99
CA GLU A 148 14.72 -11.75 11.29
C GLU A 148 14.02 -13.12 11.25
N LEU A 149 13.26 -13.42 10.19
CA LEU A 149 12.62 -14.73 10.04
C LEU A 149 13.66 -15.86 9.98
N ILE A 150 14.77 -15.63 9.26
CA ILE A 150 15.88 -16.59 9.15
C ILE A 150 16.52 -16.82 10.53
N LYS A 151 16.79 -15.75 11.29
CA LYS A 151 17.36 -15.84 12.65
C LYS A 151 16.47 -16.63 13.59
N ASP A 152 15.16 -16.43 13.47
CA ASP A 152 14.16 -17.10 14.30
C ASP A 152 13.84 -18.54 13.81
N GLY A 153 14.48 -19.00 12.73
CA GLY A 153 14.24 -20.31 12.14
C GLY A 153 12.84 -20.46 11.54
N ILE A 154 12.19 -19.34 11.21
CA ILE A 154 10.86 -19.31 10.61
C ILE A 154 11.00 -19.59 9.10
N GLU A 155 10.27 -20.59 8.63
CA GLU A 155 10.20 -20.92 7.21
C GLU A 155 9.58 -19.75 6.42
N ILE A 156 10.33 -19.24 5.44
CA ILE A 156 9.84 -18.24 4.50
C ILE A 156 8.97 -18.96 3.47
N LYS A 157 7.66 -18.86 3.65
CA LYS A 157 6.70 -19.44 2.70
C LYS A 157 6.59 -18.57 1.47
N LYS A 158 6.32 -19.22 0.33
CA LYS A 158 5.88 -18.53 -0.88
C LYS A 158 4.71 -17.63 -0.50
N VAL A 159 4.81 -16.35 -0.82
CA VAL A 159 3.76 -15.38 -0.48
C VAL A 159 2.47 -15.84 -1.17
N ALA A 160 1.56 -16.39 -0.38
CA ALA A 160 0.34 -17.03 -0.90
C ALA A 160 -0.81 -16.02 -0.98
N GLU A 161 -0.82 -15.04 -0.07
CA GLU A 161 -1.90 -14.08 0.06
C GLU A 161 -1.36 -12.65 0.17
N PRO A 162 -2.04 -11.68 -0.46
CA PRO A 162 -1.55 -10.31 -0.48
C PRO A 162 -1.88 -9.58 0.81
N GLU A 163 -0.86 -9.06 1.47
CA GLU A 163 -1.03 -7.94 2.38
C GLU A 163 -1.16 -6.68 1.49
N HIS A 164 -2.16 -5.82 1.76
CA HIS A 164 -2.35 -4.51 1.11
C HIS A 164 -3.01 -4.48 -0.28
N GLY A 165 -3.66 -5.55 -0.71
CA GLY A 165 -4.48 -5.55 -1.94
C GLY A 165 -3.71 -5.76 -3.24
N PHE A 166 -2.44 -6.16 -3.18
CA PHE A 166 -1.70 -6.55 -4.40
C PHE A 166 -1.99 -8.01 -4.77
N LYS A 167 -1.31 -8.55 -5.78
CA LYS A 167 -1.35 -9.99 -6.10
C LYS A 167 0.02 -10.58 -5.80
N ALA A 168 0.05 -11.81 -5.29
CA ALA A 168 1.30 -12.56 -5.24
C ALA A 168 1.71 -13.03 -6.65
N ASP A 169 3.00 -13.00 -6.93
CA ASP A 169 3.57 -13.59 -8.14
C ASP A 169 3.65 -15.11 -8.00
N LYS A 170 2.84 -15.80 -8.81
CA LYS A 170 2.80 -17.28 -8.85
C LYS A 170 4.12 -17.90 -9.28
N ASN A 171 5.00 -17.15 -9.93
CA ASN A 171 6.29 -17.64 -10.42
C ASN A 171 7.47 -17.21 -9.53
N TRP A 172 7.19 -16.53 -8.41
CA TRP A 172 8.24 -16.10 -7.49
C TRP A 172 9.03 -17.28 -6.92
N LYS A 173 10.33 -17.05 -6.72
CA LYS A 173 11.29 -18.02 -6.18
C LYS A 173 12.06 -17.40 -5.03
N LEU A 174 12.19 -18.18 -3.96
CA LEU A 174 13.13 -17.91 -2.87
C LEU A 174 14.50 -18.51 -3.25
N TYR A 175 15.56 -17.72 -3.09
CA TYR A 175 16.92 -18.12 -3.49
C TYR A 175 17.90 -18.26 -2.31
N ILE A 176 17.45 -17.95 -1.09
CA ILE A 176 18.22 -18.00 0.16
C ILE A 176 17.92 -19.27 0.94
#